data_AF-A0A920RGP0-F1
#
_entry.id   AF-A0A920RGP0-F1
#
_cell.length_a   1.000
_cell.length_b   1.000
_cell.length_c   1.000
_cell.angle_alpha   90.00
_cell.angle_beta   90.00
_cell.angle_gamma   90.00
#
_symmetry.space_group_name_H-M   'P 1'
#
loop_
_entity.id
_entity.type
_entity.pdbx_description
1 polymer ?
#
loop_
_entity_poly.entity_id
_entity_poly.type
_entity_poly.pdbx_seq_one_letter_code
_entity_poly.pdbx_strand_id
1 'polypeptide(L)'
;MGLPKALFGTISAQSTKNANDLGVRHWPLGLQPFTDPGDNVMDIFDVIYNCRSMRRLDEKPVPAELLVELVGAANQAPSGSNMQMARWLVVTDADVKKDLAALNRKGVESYIGPKKTRPDALPHQSKEKRSRMLDAVIWQMEHMASVPAIVMACMDFGEPVNDTLMSRGGGSIWPGVQNLLLAARALGLGATPDHSGVTGSAGRC
;
A
#
# COMPACT_ATOMS: atom_id res chain seq x y z
N MET A 1 -22.99 -29.66 -3.21
CA MET A 1 -23.68 -28.70 -2.32
C MET A 1 -22.99 -28.78 -0.96
N GLY A 2 -22.35 -27.78 -0.39
CA GLY A 2 -22.15 -26.38 -0.76
C GLY A 2 -20.93 -25.80 -0.02
N LEU A 3 -20.39 -24.71 -0.57
CA LEU A 3 -19.30 -23.88 -0.05
C LEU A 3 -19.86 -22.82 0.95
N PRO A 4 -19.01 -22.07 1.68
CA PRO A 4 -18.93 -22.06 3.14
C PRO A 4 -19.74 -20.95 3.83
N LYS A 5 -20.02 -21.13 5.13
CA LYS A 5 -20.51 -20.07 6.02
C LYS A 5 -19.32 -19.30 6.58
N ALA A 6 -19.07 -18.08 6.08
CA ALA A 6 -18.28 -17.08 6.79
C ALA A 6 -19.11 -15.81 6.92
N LEU A 7 -19.25 -15.31 8.15
CA LEU A 7 -19.36 -13.90 8.53
C LEU A 7 -19.77 -13.83 10.01
N PHE A 8 -18.83 -13.54 10.91
CA PHE A 8 -19.15 -12.95 12.21
C PHE A 8 -18.06 -11.93 12.57
N GLY A 9 -18.37 -10.67 12.33
CA GLY A 9 -17.76 -9.54 13.03
C GLY A 9 -18.89 -8.76 13.67
N THR A 10 -18.88 -8.64 14.99
CA THR A 10 -19.82 -7.81 15.75
C THR A 10 -19.40 -6.35 15.62
N ILE A 11 -20.28 -5.50 15.08
CA ILE A 11 -20.17 -4.05 15.17
C ILE A 11 -20.85 -3.65 16.48
N SER A 12 -20.07 -3.23 17.48
CA SER A 12 -20.60 -2.58 18.69
C SER A 12 -20.39 -1.08 18.56
N ALA A 13 -21.46 -0.29 18.63
CA ALA A 13 -21.33 1.15 18.80
C ALA A 13 -20.70 1.43 20.17
N GLN A 14 -19.43 1.85 20.19
CA GLN A 14 -18.89 2.50 21.39
C GLN A 14 -19.45 3.92 21.43
N SER A 15 -19.99 4.28 22.60
CA SER A 15 -20.46 5.63 22.96
C SER A 15 -19.47 6.69 22.49
N THR A 16 -19.83 7.46 21.47
CA THR A 16 -19.10 8.67 21.11
C THR A 16 -19.25 9.67 22.25
N LYS A 17 -18.14 10.04 22.89
CA LYS A 17 -18.09 11.34 23.56
C LYS A 17 -18.44 12.39 22.50
N ASN A 18 -19.38 13.26 22.83
CA ASN A 18 -19.97 14.38 22.08
C ASN A 18 -19.39 14.67 20.68
N ALA A 19 -20.27 14.58 19.68
CA ALA A 19 -20.01 14.95 18.29
C ALA A 19 -19.62 16.43 18.06
N ASN A 20 -19.67 17.27 19.10
CA ASN A 20 -19.29 18.69 19.05
C ASN A 20 -17.80 18.96 19.34
N ASP A 21 -16.99 17.93 19.64
CA ASP A 21 -15.52 18.03 19.81
C ASP A 21 -14.72 17.73 18.52
N LEU A 22 -15.40 17.54 17.38
CA LEU A 22 -14.74 17.25 16.09
C LEU A 22 -14.21 18.52 15.38
N GLY A 23 -14.25 19.67 16.05
CA GLY A 23 -13.71 20.93 15.58
C GLY A 23 -12.19 20.97 15.75
N VAL A 24 -11.48 21.00 14.61
CA VAL A 24 -10.01 20.98 14.49
C VAL A 24 -9.40 19.64 14.93
N ARG A 25 -9.42 18.66 14.02
CA ARG A 25 -8.50 17.52 14.12
C ARG A 25 -7.09 18.06 13.93
N HIS A 26 -6.40 18.36 15.03
CA HIS A 26 -4.98 18.65 14.98
C HIS A 26 -4.27 17.42 14.42
N TRP A 27 -3.77 17.52 13.20
CA TRP A 27 -2.90 16.50 12.66
C TRP A 27 -1.70 16.39 13.61
N PRO A 28 -1.24 15.18 13.96
CA PRO A 28 -0.22 14.97 15.00
C PRO A 28 1.10 15.72 14.79
N LEU A 29 1.31 16.32 13.61
CA LEU A 29 2.49 17.11 13.24
C LEU A 29 2.17 18.53 12.73
N GLY A 30 0.96 19.05 12.95
CA GLY A 30 0.55 20.36 12.41
C GLY A 30 0.42 20.41 10.88
N LEU A 31 0.40 19.24 10.23
CA LEU A 31 0.18 19.11 8.79
C LEU A 31 -1.22 19.62 8.44
N GLN A 32 -1.28 20.36 7.33
CA GLN A 32 -2.55 20.83 6.78
C GLN A 32 -3.20 19.71 5.97
N PRO A 33 -4.54 19.59 5.99
CA PRO A 33 -5.25 18.70 5.08
C PRO A 33 -4.88 19.01 3.63
N PHE A 34 -4.67 17.99 2.80
CA PHE A 34 -4.54 18.22 1.37
C PHE A 34 -5.89 18.68 0.79
N THR A 35 -5.83 19.73 -0.02
CA THR A 35 -6.95 20.21 -0.84
C THR A 35 -6.74 19.77 -2.29
N ASP A 36 -7.74 19.12 -2.88
CA ASP A 36 -7.69 18.75 -4.31
C ASP A 36 -7.82 20.02 -5.19
N PRO A 37 -7.49 19.98 -6.50
CA PRO A 37 -7.64 21.13 -7.39
C PRO A 37 -9.10 21.63 -7.40
N GLY A 38 -9.35 22.75 -6.72
CA GLY A 38 -10.68 23.26 -6.39
C GLY A 38 -10.87 23.62 -4.91
N ASP A 39 -9.82 23.55 -4.10
CA ASP A 39 -9.80 23.94 -2.68
C ASP A 39 -10.73 23.12 -1.77
N ASN A 40 -11.17 21.95 -2.25
CA ASN A 40 -11.97 21.03 -1.46
C ASN A 40 -11.05 20.19 -0.56
N VAL A 41 -11.24 20.32 0.75
CA VAL A 41 -10.64 19.42 1.74
C VAL A 41 -11.15 18.01 1.46
N MET A 42 -10.25 17.06 1.22
CA MET A 42 -10.67 15.67 1.00
C MET A 42 -11.19 15.07 2.31
N ASP A 43 -12.43 14.59 2.30
CA ASP A 43 -12.94 13.76 3.39
C ASP A 43 -12.46 12.31 3.25
N ILE A 44 -12.80 11.46 4.23
CA ILE A 44 -12.38 10.06 4.23
C ILE A 44 -12.92 9.27 3.02
N PHE A 45 -14.13 9.58 2.56
CA PHE A 45 -14.73 8.92 1.40
C PHE A 45 -14.04 9.38 0.12
N ASP A 46 -13.74 10.67 -0.01
CA ASP A 46 -12.96 11.21 -1.13
C ASP A 46 -11.59 10.53 -1.23
N VAL A 47 -10.90 10.40 -0.10
CA VAL A 47 -9.61 9.70 -0.02
C VAL A 47 -9.76 8.25 -0.46
N ILE A 48 -10.73 7.51 0.09
CA ILE A 48 -10.95 6.10 -0.24
C ILE A 48 -11.27 5.91 -1.73
N TYR A 49 -12.17 6.71 -2.29
CA TYR A 49 -12.62 6.56 -3.68
C TYR A 49 -11.59 7.03 -4.72
N ASN A 50 -10.65 7.90 -4.33
CA ASN A 50 -9.60 8.41 -5.21
C ASN A 50 -8.21 7.84 -4.95
N CYS A 51 -8.04 7.02 -3.91
CA CYS A 51 -6.81 6.26 -3.67
C CYS A 51 -6.65 5.14 -4.71
N ARG A 52 -5.98 5.46 -5.82
CA ARG A 52 -5.67 4.54 -6.92
C ARG A 52 -4.21 4.15 -6.90
N SER A 53 -3.85 3.05 -7.57
CA SER A 53 -2.45 2.70 -7.83
C SER A 53 -1.80 3.70 -8.79
N MET A 54 -1.16 4.74 -8.24
CA MET A 54 -0.48 5.79 -9.01
C MET A 54 0.93 5.33 -9.40
N ARG A 55 1.09 4.97 -10.68
CA ARG A 55 2.33 4.33 -11.18
C ARG A 55 3.32 5.28 -11.84
N ARG A 56 2.91 6.53 -12.07
CA ARG A 56 3.75 7.61 -12.57
C ARG A 56 3.90 8.60 -11.43
N LEU A 57 5.03 8.52 -10.73
CA LEU A 57 5.32 9.35 -9.57
C LEU A 57 6.39 10.39 -9.95
N ASP A 58 6.31 11.56 -9.33
CA ASP A 58 7.35 12.59 -9.42
C ASP A 58 8.58 12.16 -8.60
N GLU A 59 9.76 12.64 -8.97
CA GLU A 59 11.05 12.36 -8.30
C GLU A 59 11.32 13.31 -7.13
N LYS A 60 10.48 14.33 -6.95
CA LYS A 60 10.55 15.27 -5.81
C LYS A 60 10.69 14.51 -4.48
N PRO A 61 11.70 14.83 -3.65
CA PRO A 61 11.86 14.21 -2.33
C PRO A 61 10.62 14.40 -1.47
N VAL A 62 10.25 13.35 -0.75
CA VAL A 62 9.20 13.39 0.28
C VAL A 62 9.86 13.74 1.61
N PRO A 63 9.39 14.75 2.35
CA PRO A 63 9.92 15.08 3.67
C PRO A 63 9.85 13.89 4.64
N ALA A 64 10.88 13.73 5.47
CA ALA A 64 11.02 12.58 6.37
C ALA A 64 9.87 12.48 7.38
N GLU A 65 9.37 13.63 7.85
CA GLU A 65 8.22 13.73 8.75
C GLU A 65 6.95 13.17 8.13
N LEU A 66 6.74 13.32 6.81
CA LEU A 66 5.62 12.70 6.12
C LEU A 66 5.80 11.18 6.03
N LEU A 67 7.02 10.70 5.75
CA LEU A 67 7.29 9.27 5.72
C LEU A 67 7.06 8.61 7.10
N VAL A 68 7.43 9.29 8.17
CA VAL A 68 7.14 8.85 9.56
C VAL A 68 5.64 8.83 9.82
N GLU A 69 4.91 9.86 9.40
CA GLU A 69 3.45 9.94 9.53
C GLU A 69 2.75 8.77 8.81
N LEU A 70 3.20 8.44 7.60
CA LEU A 70 2.70 7.31 6.82
C LEU A 70 2.89 5.98 7.56
N VAL A 71 4.06 5.77 8.16
CA VAL A 71 4.34 4.59 8.99
C VAL A 71 3.48 4.61 10.27
N GLY A 72 3.28 5.78 10.87
CA GLY A 72 2.38 5.97 12.02
C GLY A 72 0.96 5.51 11.71
N ALA A 73 0.40 5.93 10.57
CA ALA A 73 -0.91 5.49 10.09
C ALA A 73 -0.97 3.98 9.83
N ALA A 74 0.09 3.42 9.24
CA ALA A 74 0.21 1.98 8.99
C ALA A 74 0.15 1.16 10.30
N ASN A 75 0.78 1.66 11.37
CA ASN A 75 0.79 1.02 12.68
C ASN A 75 -0.55 1.06 13.43
N GLN A 76 -1.51 1.90 13.01
CA GLN A 76 -2.87 1.90 13.57
C GLN A 76 -3.74 0.74 13.08
N ALA A 77 -3.21 -0.09 12.17
CA ALA A 77 -3.92 -1.26 11.67
C ALA A 77 -4.14 -2.33 12.74
N PRO A 78 -5.28 -3.04 12.71
CA PRO A 78 -5.49 -4.20 13.57
C PRO A 78 -4.51 -5.32 13.20
N SER A 79 -4.07 -6.09 14.19
CA SER A 79 -3.24 -7.28 13.99
C SER A 79 -3.77 -8.45 14.82
N GLY A 80 -3.58 -9.68 14.33
CA GLY A 80 -3.98 -10.89 15.06
C GLY A 80 -3.39 -10.91 16.47
N SER A 81 -4.25 -11.08 17.48
CA SER A 81 -3.87 -11.01 18.90
C SER A 81 -3.08 -9.75 19.30
N ASN A 82 -3.22 -8.66 18.53
CA ASN A 82 -2.44 -7.42 18.70
C ASN A 82 -0.91 -7.63 18.70
N MET A 83 -0.40 -8.61 17.94
CA MET A 83 1.03 -8.95 17.96
C MET A 83 1.94 -7.89 17.30
N GLN A 84 1.40 -7.03 16.42
CA GLN A 84 2.14 -5.93 15.78
C GLN A 84 3.49 -6.35 15.18
N MET A 85 3.49 -7.48 14.47
CA MET A 85 4.67 -8.08 13.85
C MET A 85 5.15 -7.37 12.57
N ALA A 86 4.42 -6.35 12.12
CA ALA A 86 4.79 -5.57 10.94
C ALA A 86 6.05 -4.74 11.21
N ARG A 87 6.92 -4.65 10.20
CA ARG A 87 8.10 -3.79 10.15
C ARG A 87 8.04 -3.01 8.84
N TRP A 88 8.27 -1.70 8.93
CA TRP A 88 8.21 -0.80 7.78
C TRP A 88 9.61 -0.27 7.52
N LEU A 89 10.22 -0.68 6.41
CA LEU A 89 11.54 -0.19 6.01
C LEU A 89 11.36 0.91 4.99
N VAL A 90 11.73 2.14 5.35
CA VAL A 90 11.70 3.29 4.46
C VAL A 90 13.05 3.40 3.77
N VAL A 91 13.08 3.16 2.46
CA VAL A 91 14.29 3.15 1.64
C VAL A 91 14.32 4.39 0.77
N THR A 92 15.25 5.30 1.05
CA THR A 92 15.51 6.51 0.25
C THR A 92 16.87 6.50 -0.44
N ASP A 93 17.77 5.62 0.00
CA ASP A 93 19.10 5.44 -0.59
C ASP A 93 19.03 5.02 -2.06
N ALA A 94 19.78 5.71 -2.92
CA ALA A 94 19.68 5.54 -4.36
C ALA A 94 20.19 4.17 -4.83
N ASP A 95 21.27 3.67 -4.23
CA ASP A 95 21.87 2.39 -4.60
C ASP A 95 20.99 1.22 -4.14
N VAL A 96 20.45 1.29 -2.91
CA VAL A 96 19.49 0.28 -2.42
C VAL A 96 18.22 0.29 -3.27
N LYS A 97 17.67 1.45 -3.65
CA LYS A 97 16.51 1.53 -4.55
C LYS A 97 16.80 0.93 -5.92
N LYS A 98 18.00 1.11 -6.46
CA LYS A 98 18.42 0.53 -7.74
C LYS A 98 18.46 -1.00 -7.67
N ASP A 99 18.98 -1.57 -6.58
CA ASP A 99 19.00 -3.01 -6.36
C ASP A 99 17.58 -3.59 -6.21
N LEU A 100 16.72 -2.91 -5.44
CA LEU A 100 15.32 -3.28 -5.31
C LEU A 100 14.57 -3.22 -6.65
N ALA A 101 14.82 -2.18 -7.47
CA ALA A 101 14.24 -2.06 -8.80
C ALA A 101 14.71 -3.20 -9.73
N ALA A 102 15.97 -3.64 -9.64
CA ALA A 102 16.46 -4.77 -10.41
C ALA A 102 15.79 -6.10 -10.00
N LEU A 103 15.53 -6.30 -8.71
CA LEU A 103 14.80 -7.46 -8.20
C LEU A 103 13.33 -7.42 -8.65
N ASN A 104 12.68 -6.27 -8.51
CA ASN A 104 11.31 -6.04 -8.98
C ASN A 104 11.17 -6.36 -10.48
N ARG A 105 12.09 -5.87 -11.31
CA ARG A 105 12.08 -6.11 -12.76
C ARG A 105 12.03 -7.60 -13.10
N LYS A 106 12.86 -8.42 -12.46
CA LYS A 106 12.84 -9.88 -12.65
C LYS A 106 11.46 -10.48 -12.31
N GLY A 107 10.86 -10.04 -11.21
CA GLY A 107 9.53 -10.49 -10.80
C GLY A 107 8.44 -10.07 -11.78
N VAL A 108 8.43 -8.80 -12.17
CA VAL A 108 7.44 -8.24 -13.10
C VAL A 108 7.55 -8.86 -14.49
N GLU A 109 8.75 -9.04 -15.04
CA GLU A 109 8.96 -9.68 -16.34
C GLU A 109 8.42 -11.12 -16.36
N SER A 110 8.65 -11.88 -15.28
CA SER A 110 8.13 -13.25 -15.15
C SER A 110 6.60 -13.30 -15.12
N TYR A 111 5.96 -12.31 -14.49
CA TYR A 111 4.51 -12.22 -14.35
C TYR A 111 3.81 -11.65 -15.60
N ILE A 112 4.41 -10.65 -16.24
CA ILE A 112 3.84 -9.92 -17.37
C ILE A 112 4.11 -10.64 -18.70
N GLY A 113 5.24 -11.33 -18.86
CA GLY A 113 5.61 -12.03 -20.09
C GLY A 113 4.46 -12.90 -20.64
N PRO A 114 3.88 -13.82 -19.84
CA PRO A 114 2.74 -14.64 -20.26
C PRO A 114 1.45 -13.86 -20.53
N LYS A 115 1.31 -12.63 -20.01
CA LYS A 115 0.08 -11.81 -20.08
C LYS A 115 0.08 -10.79 -21.21
N LYS A 116 1.26 -10.38 -21.73
CA LYS A 116 1.40 -9.55 -22.94
C LYS A 116 0.81 -10.22 -24.19
N THR A 117 0.80 -11.55 -24.22
CA THR A 117 0.36 -12.34 -25.39
C THR A 117 -1.13 -12.66 -25.41
N ARG A 118 -1.89 -12.31 -24.36
CA ARG A 118 -3.35 -12.55 -24.26
C ARG A 118 -4.10 -11.36 -23.64
N PRO A 119 -4.23 -10.23 -24.36
CA PRO A 119 -4.84 -9.02 -23.85
C PRO A 119 -6.39 -9.12 -23.73
N ASP A 120 -6.98 -10.21 -24.21
CA ASP A 120 -8.39 -10.58 -24.18
C ASP A 120 -8.72 -11.61 -23.07
N ALA A 121 -7.74 -12.04 -22.27
CA ALA A 121 -7.90 -13.12 -21.29
C ALA A 121 -8.83 -12.83 -20.10
N LEU A 122 -9.28 -11.58 -19.91
CA LEU A 122 -10.20 -11.23 -18.81
C LEU A 122 -11.56 -10.82 -19.39
N PRO A 123 -12.64 -11.57 -19.12
CA PRO A 123 -13.96 -11.33 -19.72
C PRO A 123 -14.62 -10.02 -19.28
N HIS A 124 -14.14 -9.40 -18.20
CA HIS A 124 -14.71 -8.17 -17.62
C HIS A 124 -13.89 -6.91 -17.92
N GLN A 125 -12.88 -6.98 -18.80
CA GLN A 125 -12.07 -5.82 -19.19
C GLN A 125 -11.89 -5.75 -20.70
N SER A 126 -12.08 -4.56 -21.28
CA SER A 126 -11.72 -4.33 -22.67
C SER A 126 -10.21 -4.47 -22.87
N LYS A 127 -9.82 -4.83 -24.11
CA LYS A 127 -8.42 -4.95 -24.52
C LYS A 127 -7.65 -3.66 -24.27
N GLU A 128 -8.25 -2.51 -24.57
CA GLU A 128 -7.65 -1.18 -24.43
C GLU A 128 -7.41 -0.84 -22.95
N LYS A 129 -8.40 -1.12 -22.08
CA LYS A 129 -8.27 -0.90 -20.64
C LYS A 129 -7.14 -1.75 -20.06
N ARG A 130 -7.05 -3.02 -20.46
CA ARG A 130 -5.97 -3.90 -20.04
C ARG A 130 -4.61 -3.46 -20.56
N SER A 131 -4.52 -3.02 -21.83
CA SER A 131 -3.28 -2.50 -22.40
C SER A 131 -2.76 -1.31 -21.60
N ARG A 132 -3.61 -0.29 -21.36
CA ARG A 132 -3.22 0.89 -20.57
C ARG A 132 -2.75 0.52 -19.15
N MET A 133 -3.40 -0.46 -18.53
CA MET A 133 -2.97 -0.97 -17.22
C MET A 133 -1.58 -1.61 -17.31
N LEU A 134 -1.34 -2.48 -18.30
CA LEU A 134 -0.04 -3.13 -18.50
C LEU A 134 1.06 -2.09 -18.79
N ASP A 135 0.78 -1.09 -19.62
CA ASP A 135 1.71 0.00 -19.93
C ASP A 135 2.09 0.77 -18.66
N ALA A 136 1.13 1.02 -17.77
CA ALA A 136 1.39 1.66 -16.48
C ALA A 136 2.26 0.79 -15.55
N VAL A 137 2.08 -0.54 -15.55
CA VAL A 137 2.92 -1.45 -14.75
C VAL A 137 4.34 -1.52 -15.32
N ILE A 138 4.48 -1.58 -16.63
CA ILE A 138 5.79 -1.56 -17.31
C ILE A 138 6.52 -0.24 -16.99
N TRP A 139 5.82 0.89 -17.08
CA TRP A 139 6.38 2.19 -16.71
C TRP A 139 6.89 2.20 -15.26
N GLN A 140 6.09 1.70 -14.32
CA GLN A 140 6.48 1.60 -12.91
C GLN A 140 7.77 0.78 -12.75
N MET A 141 7.84 -0.38 -13.39
CA MET A 141 9.00 -1.27 -13.35
C MET A 141 10.27 -0.61 -13.92
N GLU A 142 10.12 0.18 -14.99
CA GLU A 142 11.22 0.90 -15.63
C GLU A 142 11.75 2.07 -14.79
N HIS A 143 10.85 2.74 -14.04
CA HIS A 143 11.15 3.96 -13.29
C HIS A 143 11.21 3.76 -11.76
N MET A 144 11.11 2.52 -11.27
CA MET A 144 11.04 2.25 -9.83
C MET A 144 12.26 2.79 -9.06
N ALA A 145 13.45 2.82 -9.66
CA ALA A 145 14.64 3.32 -8.99
C ALA A 145 14.61 4.85 -8.75
N SER A 146 13.83 5.61 -9.54
CA SER A 146 13.78 7.07 -9.44
C SER A 146 12.71 7.60 -8.47
N VAL A 147 11.82 6.72 -7.97
CA VAL A 147 10.83 7.14 -6.96
C VAL A 147 11.54 7.65 -5.70
N PRO A 148 11.01 8.68 -5.02
CA PRO A 148 11.71 9.32 -3.91
C PRO A 148 11.92 8.38 -2.72
N ALA A 149 10.94 7.54 -2.40
CA ALA A 149 11.01 6.57 -1.32
C ALA A 149 10.30 5.25 -1.70
N ILE A 150 10.83 4.13 -1.22
CA ILE A 150 10.18 2.82 -1.25
C ILE A 150 9.92 2.41 0.20
N VAL A 151 8.66 2.12 0.55
CA VAL A 151 8.31 1.57 1.87
C VAL A 151 8.10 0.07 1.73
N MET A 152 9.01 -0.72 2.28
CA MET A 152 8.86 -2.18 2.32
C MET A 152 8.05 -2.59 3.54
N ALA A 153 6.95 -3.28 3.30
CA ALA A 153 6.11 -3.89 4.33
C ALA A 153 6.63 -5.31 4.61
N CYS A 154 7.19 -5.51 5.79
CA CYS A 154 7.80 -6.76 6.21
C CYS A 154 7.08 -7.35 7.43
N MET A 155 7.07 -8.67 7.52
CA MET A 155 6.56 -9.40 8.69
C MET A 155 7.72 -10.10 9.38
N ASP A 156 7.86 -9.86 10.67
CA ASP A 156 8.75 -10.63 11.53
C ASP A 156 7.95 -11.74 12.22
N PHE A 157 8.09 -12.97 11.70
CA PHE A 157 7.35 -14.11 12.22
C PHE A 157 8.01 -14.74 13.47
N GLY A 158 9.27 -14.43 13.77
CA GLY A 158 10.02 -15.06 14.86
C GLY A 158 10.29 -16.56 14.71
N GLU A 159 9.75 -17.21 13.68
CA GLU A 159 9.88 -18.64 13.39
C GLU A 159 9.94 -18.91 11.87
N PRO A 160 10.40 -20.10 11.44
CA PRO A 160 10.39 -20.47 10.03
C PRO A 160 8.99 -20.38 9.42
N VAL A 161 8.91 -19.62 8.34
CA VAL A 161 7.66 -19.28 7.67
C VAL A 161 7.08 -20.50 6.95
N ASN A 162 5.79 -20.77 7.18
CA ASN A 162 4.99 -21.76 6.47
C ASN A 162 3.73 -21.12 5.88
N ASP A 163 2.97 -21.86 5.05
CA ASP A 163 1.79 -21.34 4.34
C ASP A 163 0.70 -20.76 5.27
N THR A 164 0.55 -21.36 6.46
CA THR A 164 -0.42 -20.88 7.46
C THR A 164 0.01 -19.55 8.06
N LEU A 165 1.29 -19.42 8.43
CA LEU A 165 1.85 -18.17 8.93
C LEU A 165 1.82 -17.07 7.87
N MET A 166 2.17 -17.39 6.62
CA MET A 166 2.05 -16.44 5.50
C MET A 166 0.62 -15.92 5.34
N SER A 167 -0.36 -16.82 5.37
CA SER A 167 -1.77 -16.45 5.24
C SER A 167 -2.23 -15.53 6.38
N ARG A 168 -1.85 -15.85 7.62
CA ARG A 168 -2.16 -15.03 8.81
C ARG A 168 -1.44 -13.68 8.80
N GLY A 169 -0.18 -13.67 8.38
CA GLY A 169 0.63 -12.48 8.24
C GLY A 169 0.06 -11.54 7.19
N GLY A 170 -0.36 -12.08 6.04
CA GLY A 170 -1.09 -11.33 5.02
C GLY A 170 -2.33 -10.63 5.58
N GLY A 171 -3.15 -11.33 6.35
CA GLY A 171 -4.33 -10.76 7.01
C GLY A 171 -4.01 -9.63 8.01
N SER A 172 -2.79 -9.59 8.56
CA SER A 172 -2.37 -8.57 9.52
C SER A 172 -1.64 -7.39 8.89
N ILE A 173 -0.90 -7.59 7.79
CA ILE A 173 -0.07 -6.53 7.19
C ILE A 173 -0.82 -5.66 6.18
N TRP A 174 -1.72 -6.25 5.39
CA TRP A 174 -2.44 -5.51 4.34
C TRP A 174 -3.32 -4.37 4.85
N PRO A 175 -3.98 -4.46 6.03
CA PRO A 175 -4.66 -3.31 6.61
C PRO A 175 -3.71 -2.13 6.89
N GLY A 176 -2.48 -2.40 7.32
CA GLY A 176 -1.43 -1.38 7.50
C GLY A 176 -1.00 -0.75 6.18
N VAL A 177 -0.83 -1.58 5.14
CA VAL A 177 -0.53 -1.09 3.78
C VAL A 177 -1.66 -0.20 3.27
N GLN A 178 -2.92 -0.57 3.49
CA GLN A 178 -4.07 0.23 3.09
C GLN A 178 -4.12 1.56 3.84
N ASN A 179 -3.91 1.57 5.16
CA ASN A 179 -3.83 2.81 5.94
C ASN A 179 -2.73 3.73 5.43
N LEU A 180 -1.55 3.18 5.09
CA LEU A 180 -0.45 3.94 4.51
C LEU A 180 -0.84 4.60 3.19
N LEU A 181 -1.49 3.86 2.28
CA LEU A 181 -1.93 4.38 0.99
C LEU A 181 -2.99 5.48 1.14
N LEU A 182 -3.95 5.29 2.05
CA LEU A 182 -4.98 6.29 2.34
C LEU A 182 -4.37 7.55 2.97
N ALA A 183 -3.44 7.42 3.91
CA ALA A 183 -2.73 8.54 4.49
C ALA A 183 -1.89 9.29 3.45
N ALA A 184 -1.21 8.56 2.55
CA ALA A 184 -0.49 9.16 1.43
C ALA A 184 -1.42 9.98 0.55
N ARG A 185 -2.59 9.43 0.18
CA ARG A 185 -3.58 10.17 -0.59
C ARG A 185 -4.10 11.39 0.18
N ALA A 186 -4.41 11.28 1.46
CA ALA A 186 -4.87 12.37 2.32
C ALA A 186 -3.85 13.51 2.47
N LEU A 187 -2.56 13.21 2.31
CA LEU A 187 -1.45 14.18 2.32
C LEU A 187 -1.09 14.68 0.91
N GLY A 188 -1.84 14.31 -0.14
CA GLY A 188 -1.57 14.72 -1.52
C GLY A 188 -0.46 13.95 -2.21
N LEU A 189 0.05 12.87 -1.59
CA LEU A 189 1.11 12.05 -2.15
C LEU A 189 0.52 10.98 -3.09
N GLY A 190 1.25 10.71 -4.17
CA GLY A 190 0.99 9.56 -5.02
C GLY A 190 1.68 8.32 -4.47
N ALA A 191 0.95 7.20 -4.43
CA ALA A 191 1.51 5.92 -4.02
C ALA A 191 0.90 4.76 -4.82
N THR A 192 1.61 3.64 -4.88
CA THR A 192 1.12 2.41 -5.51
C THR A 192 1.60 1.19 -4.73
N PRO A 193 0.72 0.24 -4.38
CA PRO A 193 1.17 -1.04 -3.88
C PRO A 193 1.81 -1.86 -5.00
N ASP A 194 2.87 -2.57 -4.66
CA ASP A 194 3.48 -3.61 -5.49
C ASP A 194 3.62 -4.88 -4.65
N HIS A 195 3.28 -6.02 -5.25
CA HIS A 195 3.23 -7.34 -4.60
C HIS A 195 4.29 -8.29 -5.16
N SER A 196 5.23 -7.78 -5.97
CA SER A 196 6.42 -8.50 -6.40
C SER A 196 7.39 -8.65 -5.23
N GLY A 197 7.00 -9.50 -4.28
CA GLY A 197 7.74 -9.76 -3.05
C GLY A 197 9.16 -10.25 -3.36
N VAL A 198 10.14 -9.62 -2.72
CA VAL A 198 11.50 -10.17 -2.63
C VAL A 198 11.49 -11.13 -1.45
N THR A 199 11.49 -12.44 -1.71
CA THR A 199 11.69 -13.42 -0.65
C THR A 199 13.19 -13.54 -0.37
N GLY A 200 13.64 -13.03 0.78
CA GLY A 200 14.99 -13.31 1.27
C GLY A 200 15.19 -14.82 1.44
N SER A 201 16.41 -15.31 1.24
CA SER A 201 16.77 -16.74 1.31
C SER A 201 16.57 -17.40 2.69
N ALA A 202 16.16 -16.63 3.70
CA ALA A 202 15.98 -17.08 5.08
C ALA A 202 14.56 -16.86 5.64
N GLY A 203 13.56 -16.54 4.82
CA GLY A 203 12.19 -16.26 5.30
C GLY A 203 12.08 -14.99 6.17
N ARG A 204 13.13 -14.17 6.17
CA ARG A 204 13.17 -12.83 6.75
C ARG A 204 13.27 -11.83 5.61
N CYS A 205 12.55 -10.71 5.74
CA CYS A 205 13.18 -9.46 5.36
C CYS A 205 14.38 -9.28 6.32
#